data_AF-A0A953TBR7-F1
#
_entry.id   AF-A0A953TBR7-F1
#
_cell.length_a   1.000
_cell.length_b   1.000
_cell.length_c   1.000
_cell.angle_alpha   90.00
_cell.angle_beta   90.00
_cell.angle_gamma   90.00
#
_symmetry.space_group_name_H-M   'P 1'
#
loop_
_entity.id
_entity.type
_entity.pdbx_description
1 polymer ?
#
loop_
_entity_poly.entity_id
_entity_poly.type
_entity_poly.pdbx_seq_one_letter_code
_entity_poly.pdbx_strand_id
1 'polypeptide(L)'
;MKRRKGYTLVELLVAFAIFAILIVPVSGMINTAIRGNKSSKEKLELVNIFNYAYESYLNGDVKFQDNNFIEIDYMDNKHKIKFEKVNQAEYQMKGIDYNSYDLVLKVDGNELQLLEGNKKLDAKLLEKEKRIENREKVKNRVFIKVTSEKSAFKYEIKINKIRENDDETFTTLPEEVLDKTISNPSGKLLIDVNNTDYNINFLIDGVYNGNGLEDRILAVDYKNKPSNVNLASVYPNVEFIEETATNSLDKNQRVEYVKISIFKNSDLNNPLNEKIYEFSKIQK
;
A
#
# COMPACT_ATOMS: atom_id res chain seq x y z
N MET A 1 60.16 52.16 -34.28
CA MET A 1 58.69 52.14 -34.54
C MET A 1 58.24 50.69 -34.77
N LYS A 2 57.54 50.05 -33.82
CA LYS A 2 57.01 48.69 -34.02
C LYS A 2 55.81 48.75 -34.98
N ARG A 3 55.90 48.13 -36.16
CA ARG A 3 54.77 47.98 -37.10
C ARG A 3 53.69 47.14 -36.43
N ARG A 4 52.49 47.69 -36.25
CA ARG A 4 51.30 46.91 -35.86
C ARG A 4 50.99 45.95 -37.02
N LYS A 5 51.11 44.65 -36.79
CA LYS A 5 50.70 43.63 -37.77
C LYS A 5 49.18 43.67 -37.87
N GLY A 6 48.64 43.96 -39.05
CA GLY A 6 47.21 43.87 -39.33
C GLY A 6 46.77 42.42 -39.48
N TYR A 7 45.51 42.12 -39.20
CA TYR A 7 44.93 40.80 -39.39
C TYR A 7 44.72 40.50 -40.87
N THR A 8 45.07 39.30 -41.30
CA THR A 8 44.79 38.82 -42.66
C THR A 8 43.34 38.36 -42.78
N LEU A 9 42.78 38.41 -44.00
CA LEU A 9 41.42 37.93 -44.29
C LEU A 9 41.22 36.48 -43.83
N VAL A 10 42.26 35.65 -43.98
CA VAL A 10 42.25 34.23 -43.60
C VAL A 10 42.13 34.07 -42.08
N GLU A 11 42.90 34.83 -41.29
CA GLU A 11 42.80 34.80 -39.83
C GLU A 11 41.40 35.19 -39.34
N LEU A 12 40.78 36.18 -39.99
CA LEU A 12 39.42 36.60 -39.68
C LEU A 12 38.39 35.49 -39.95
N LEU A 13 38.52 34.82 -41.10
CA LEU A 13 37.62 33.74 -41.52
C LEU A 13 37.74 32.50 -40.61
N VAL A 14 38.97 32.13 -40.26
CA VAL A 14 39.24 31.05 -39.30
C VAL A 14 38.66 31.38 -37.92
N ALA A 15 38.80 32.63 -37.45
CA ALA A 15 38.21 33.05 -36.19
C ALA A 15 36.68 32.95 -36.20
N PHE A 16 36.00 33.35 -37.28
CA PHE A 16 34.55 33.21 -37.42
C PHE A 16 34.10 31.75 -37.44
N ALA A 17 34.83 30.87 -38.12
CA ALA A 17 34.52 29.44 -38.15
C ALA A 17 34.63 28.81 -36.75
N ILE A 18 35.69 29.14 -36.00
CA ILE A 18 35.87 28.69 -34.61
C ILE A 18 34.73 29.22 -33.72
N PHE A 19 34.36 30.50 -33.85
CA PHE A 19 33.24 31.08 -33.11
C PHE A 19 31.91 30.39 -33.43
N ALA A 20 31.62 30.12 -34.70
CA ALA A 20 30.39 29.46 -35.11
C ALA A 20 30.28 28.03 -34.54
N ILE A 21 31.39 27.28 -34.54
CA ILE A 21 31.46 25.93 -33.96
C ILE A 21 31.25 25.96 -32.44
N LEU A 22 31.76 26.99 -31.75
CA LEU A 22 31.65 27.11 -30.29
C LEU A 22 30.29 27.63 -29.81
N ILE A 23 29.60 28.49 -30.57
CA ILE A 23 28.33 29.09 -30.13
C ILE A 23 27.22 28.05 -29.96
N VAL A 24 27.17 27.05 -30.84
CA VAL A 24 26.12 26.02 -30.82
C VAL A 24 26.09 25.21 -29.52
N PRO A 25 27.19 24.56 -29.06
CA PRO A 25 27.20 23.82 -27.81
C PRO A 25 27.00 24.73 -26.58
N VAL A 26 27.55 25.95 -26.59
CA VAL A 26 27.39 26.92 -25.49
C VAL A 26 25.92 27.33 -25.33
N SER A 27 25.23 27.60 -26.43
CA SER A 27 23.78 27.91 -26.41
C SER A 27 22.95 26.74 -25.86
N GLY A 28 23.29 25.50 -26.23
CA GLY A 28 22.66 24.30 -25.68
C GLY A 28 22.86 24.17 -24.16
N MET A 29 24.09 24.40 -23.68
CA MET A 29 24.41 24.36 -22.24
C MET A 29 23.66 25.45 -21.46
N ILE A 30 23.63 26.69 -21.96
CA ILE A 30 22.92 27.80 -21.33
C ILE A 30 21.42 27.52 -21.25
N ASN A 31 20.80 27.05 -22.34
CA ASN A 31 19.38 26.70 -22.34
C ASN A 31 19.06 25.55 -21.37
N THR A 32 19.97 24.58 -21.25
CA THR A 32 19.82 23.46 -20.31
C THR A 32 19.93 23.94 -18.87
N ALA A 33 20.89 24.81 -18.57
CA ALA A 33 21.05 25.41 -17.25
C ALA A 33 19.83 26.28 -16.87
N ILE A 34 19.31 27.09 -17.79
CA ILE A 34 18.11 27.91 -17.57
C ILE A 34 16.90 27.01 -17.30
N ARG A 35 16.70 25.95 -18.09
CA ARG A 35 15.60 24.99 -17.89
C ARG A 35 15.73 24.27 -16.54
N GLY A 36 16.93 23.84 -16.18
CA GLY A 36 17.23 23.22 -14.88
C GLY A 36 16.94 24.14 -13.70
N ASN A 37 17.37 25.40 -13.78
CA ASN A 37 17.10 26.42 -12.76
C ASN A 37 15.61 26.74 -12.66
N LYS A 38 14.91 26.88 -13.79
CA LYS A 38 13.46 27.10 -13.81
C LYS A 38 12.72 25.93 -13.15
N SER A 39 13.04 24.69 -13.52
CA SER A 39 12.42 23.50 -12.92
C SER A 39 12.72 23.38 -11.42
N SER A 40 13.95 23.71 -10.99
CA SER A 40 14.32 23.69 -9.58
C SER A 40 13.55 24.75 -8.78
N LYS A 41 13.39 25.95 -9.35
CA LYS A 41 12.58 27.03 -8.77
C LYS A 41 11.10 26.61 -8.64
N GLU A 42 10.52 26.06 -9.69
CA GLU A 42 9.14 25.55 -9.68
C GLU A 42 8.94 24.45 -8.63
N LYS A 43 9.91 23.53 -8.49
CA LYS A 43 9.88 22.50 -7.44
C LYS A 43 9.93 23.09 -6.03
N LEU A 44 10.81 24.06 -5.80
CA LEU A 44 10.90 24.76 -4.51
C LEU A 44 9.61 25.53 -4.19
N GLU A 45 9.01 26.19 -5.18
CA GLU A 45 7.73 26.87 -5.03
C GLU A 45 6.61 25.88 -4.64
N LEU A 46 6.51 24.72 -5.32
CA LEU A 46 5.53 23.68 -4.97
C LEU A 46 5.75 23.11 -3.56
N VAL A 47 7.00 22.91 -3.14
CA VAL A 47 7.32 22.45 -1.78
C VAL A 47 6.85 23.47 -0.74
N ASN A 48 7.07 24.76 -0.99
CA ASN A 48 6.61 25.82 -0.08
C ASN A 48 5.08 25.88 0.00
N ILE A 49 4.38 25.72 -1.12
CA ILE A 49 2.91 25.66 -1.14
C ILE A 49 2.41 24.44 -0.36
N PHE A 50 3.05 23.28 -0.50
CA PHE A 50 2.71 22.08 0.27
C PHE A 50 2.94 22.27 1.77
N ASN A 51 4.06 22.87 2.17
CA ASN A 51 4.35 23.15 3.59
C ASN A 51 3.29 24.10 4.16
N TYR A 52 2.94 25.16 3.42
CA TYR A 52 1.86 26.06 3.82
C TYR A 52 0.51 25.34 3.97
N ALA A 53 0.16 24.47 3.02
CA ALA A 53 -1.07 23.69 3.06
C ALA A 53 -1.11 22.75 4.26
N TYR A 54 0.01 22.07 4.54
CA TYR A 54 0.17 21.16 5.67
C TYR A 54 -0.04 21.90 7.00
N GLU A 55 0.65 23.02 7.20
CA GLU A 55 0.54 23.83 8.42
C GLU A 55 -0.85 24.44 8.59
N SER A 56 -1.48 24.92 7.52
CA SER A 56 -2.84 25.48 7.56
C SER A 56 -3.87 24.44 8.02
N TYR A 57 -3.68 23.19 7.58
CA TYR A 57 -4.53 22.09 8.01
C TYR A 57 -4.25 21.68 9.47
N LEU A 58 -2.98 21.59 9.86
CA LEU A 58 -2.56 21.23 11.22
C LEU A 58 -3.04 22.24 12.27
N ASN A 59 -2.97 23.54 11.95
CA ASN A 59 -3.40 24.63 12.83
C ASN A 59 -4.94 24.78 12.91
N GLY A 60 -5.67 24.06 12.06
CA GLY A 60 -7.14 24.07 12.04
C GLY A 60 -7.76 25.27 11.33
N ASP A 61 -6.99 25.99 10.49
CA ASP A 61 -7.51 27.05 9.62
C ASP A 61 -8.44 26.48 8.54
N VAL A 62 -8.23 25.21 8.19
CA VAL A 62 -9.05 24.43 7.25
C VAL A 62 -9.91 23.43 8.03
N LYS A 63 -11.24 23.57 7.97
CA LYS A 63 -12.20 22.67 8.65
C LYS A 63 -13.27 22.17 7.69
N PHE A 64 -13.41 20.86 7.60
CA PHE A 64 -14.48 20.20 6.84
C PHE A 64 -15.79 20.35 7.58
N GLN A 65 -16.65 21.27 7.13
CA GLN A 65 -17.93 21.55 7.76
C GLN A 65 -19.02 20.58 7.30
N ASP A 66 -19.09 20.21 6.01
CA ASP A 66 -20.01 19.17 5.48
C ASP A 66 -19.56 18.55 4.14
N ASN A 67 -18.63 19.18 3.42
CA ASN A 67 -18.12 18.68 2.15
C ASN A 67 -16.90 17.77 2.34
N ASN A 68 -16.74 16.80 1.43
CA ASN A 68 -15.56 15.92 1.38
C ASN A 68 -14.28 16.64 0.91
N PHE A 69 -14.41 17.85 0.37
CA PHE A 69 -13.27 18.68 -0.05
C PHE A 69 -13.46 20.16 0.31
N ILE A 70 -12.35 20.88 0.43
CA ILE A 70 -12.25 22.33 0.64
C ILE A 70 -11.20 22.88 -0.29
N GLU A 71 -11.43 24.07 -0.84
CA GLU A 71 -10.43 24.80 -1.62
C GLU A 71 -10.08 26.11 -0.93
N ILE A 72 -8.79 26.45 -0.92
CA ILE A 72 -8.30 27.76 -0.46
C ILE A 72 -7.36 28.35 -1.52
N ASP A 73 -7.28 29.67 -1.56
CA ASP A 73 -6.27 30.37 -2.36
C ASP A 73 -4.92 30.37 -1.63
N TYR A 74 -3.85 30.16 -2.38
CA TYR A 74 -2.49 30.39 -1.89
C TYR A 74 -2.15 31.88 -1.94
N MET A 75 -1.25 32.35 -1.09
CA MET A 75 -0.93 33.78 -0.89
C MET A 75 -0.58 34.56 -2.17
N ASP A 76 -0.15 33.87 -3.23
CA ASP A 76 0.23 34.50 -4.50
C ASP A 76 -0.93 34.74 -5.47
N ASN A 77 -2.16 34.29 -5.13
CA ASN A 77 -3.38 34.33 -5.95
C ASN A 77 -3.27 33.61 -7.31
N LYS A 78 -2.15 32.91 -7.57
CA LYS A 78 -1.90 32.15 -8.81
C LYS A 78 -2.14 30.67 -8.60
N HIS A 79 -2.05 30.20 -7.37
CA HIS A 79 -2.28 28.81 -7.02
C HIS A 79 -3.49 28.64 -6.11
N LYS A 80 -4.20 27.53 -6.30
CA LYS A 80 -5.27 27.06 -5.44
C LYS A 80 -4.89 25.73 -4.83
N ILE A 81 -5.28 25.52 -3.58
CA ILE A 81 -4.99 24.32 -2.81
C ILE A 81 -6.32 23.66 -2.48
N LYS A 82 -6.49 22.42 -2.93
CA LYS A 82 -7.65 21.59 -2.61
C LYS A 82 -7.25 20.56 -1.55
N PHE A 83 -8.01 20.51 -0.48
CA PHE A 83 -7.96 19.50 0.56
C PHE A 83 -9.12 18.54 0.36
N GLU A 84 -8.88 17.24 0.35
CA GLU A 84 -9.92 16.23 0.20
C GLU A 84 -9.73 15.15 1.26
N LYS A 85 -10.81 14.82 1.98
CA LYS A 85 -10.83 13.69 2.90
C LYS A 85 -10.76 12.40 2.10
N VAL A 86 -9.79 11.56 2.44
CA VAL A 86 -9.65 10.23 1.86
C VAL A 86 -10.11 9.20 2.89
N ASN A 87 -11.04 8.32 2.49
CA ASN A 87 -11.49 7.25 3.35
C ASN A 87 -10.38 6.19 3.53
N GLN A 88 -10.22 5.72 4.77
CA GLN A 88 -9.23 4.75 5.26
C GLN A 88 -9.10 3.45 4.41
N ALA A 89 -10.12 3.13 3.60
CA ALA A 89 -10.13 1.95 2.73
C ALA A 89 -9.25 2.08 1.48
N GLU A 90 -8.85 3.29 1.08
CA GLU A 90 -8.07 3.48 -0.14
C GLU A 90 -6.56 3.31 0.07
N TYR A 91 -6.02 3.56 1.27
CA TYR A 91 -4.58 3.45 1.53
C TYR A 91 -4.25 3.08 3.00
N GLN A 92 -3.84 1.83 3.23
CA GLN A 92 -2.62 1.53 3.99
C GLN A 92 -2.47 2.01 5.46
N MET A 93 -3.50 1.96 6.31
CA MET A 93 -3.30 2.19 7.77
C MET A 93 -2.60 1.06 8.54
N LYS A 94 -1.82 0.21 7.88
CA LYS A 94 -0.95 -0.79 8.52
C LYS A 94 0.41 -0.96 7.84
N GLY A 95 0.82 -0.02 6.98
CA GLY A 95 2.08 -0.12 6.22
C GLY A 95 2.14 -1.26 5.20
N ILE A 96 1.04 -2.01 5.03
CA ILE A 96 0.95 -3.15 4.11
C ILE A 96 -0.12 -2.83 3.07
N ASP A 97 0.29 -2.81 1.80
CA ASP A 97 -0.61 -2.70 0.66
C ASP A 97 -1.26 -4.05 0.36
N TYR A 98 -2.56 -4.20 0.61
CA TYR A 98 -3.26 -5.47 0.38
C TYR A 98 -3.30 -5.84 -1.11
N ASN A 99 -3.12 -4.86 -2.01
CA ASN A 99 -3.05 -5.11 -3.44
C ASN A 99 -1.72 -5.74 -3.88
N SER A 100 -0.73 -5.82 -2.99
CA SER A 100 0.54 -6.52 -3.26
C SER A 100 0.46 -8.04 -3.03
N TYR A 101 -0.68 -8.52 -2.55
CA TYR A 101 -0.96 -9.93 -2.29
C TYR A 101 -2.01 -10.45 -3.27
N ASP A 102 -1.93 -11.73 -3.58
CA ASP A 102 -2.97 -12.40 -4.36
C ASP A 102 -4.28 -12.44 -3.58
N LEU A 103 -4.19 -12.75 -2.28
CA LEU A 103 -5.31 -12.82 -1.36
C LEU A 103 -4.91 -12.40 0.06
N VAL A 104 -5.90 -11.96 0.82
CA VAL A 104 -5.77 -11.66 2.24
C VAL A 104 -6.81 -12.45 3.03
N LEU A 105 -6.34 -13.24 4.00
CA LEU A 105 -7.16 -13.87 5.02
C LEU A 105 -7.12 -13.00 6.28
N LYS A 106 -8.19 -12.24 6.50
CA LYS A 106 -8.32 -11.37 7.66
C LYS A 106 -9.19 -12.04 8.71
N VAL A 107 -8.64 -12.29 9.90
CA VAL A 107 -9.45 -12.62 11.07
C VAL A 107 -9.81 -11.33 11.78
N ASP A 108 -11.09 -11.11 12.06
CA ASP A 108 -11.58 -9.93 12.78
C ASP A 108 -12.62 -10.37 13.81
N GLY A 109 -12.22 -10.45 15.08
CA GLY A 109 -13.06 -11.02 16.13
C GLY A 109 -13.39 -12.49 15.88
N ASN A 110 -14.65 -12.78 15.57
CA ASN A 110 -15.18 -14.12 15.30
C ASN A 110 -15.35 -14.42 13.80
N GLU A 111 -14.92 -13.55 12.89
CA GLU A 111 -15.02 -13.79 11.45
C GLU A 111 -13.65 -14.07 10.85
N LEU A 112 -13.58 -15.10 10.00
CA LEU A 112 -12.53 -15.26 9.00
C LEU A 112 -13.04 -14.69 7.68
N GLN A 113 -12.41 -13.63 7.19
CA GLN A 113 -12.77 -12.90 5.98
C GLN A 113 -11.76 -13.19 4.87
N LEU A 114 -12.25 -13.41 3.66
CA LEU A 114 -11.45 -13.50 2.45
C LEU A 114 -11.52 -12.17 1.69
N LEU A 115 -10.37 -11.57 1.40
CA LEU A 115 -10.26 -10.33 0.65
C LEU A 115 -9.34 -10.49 -0.56
N GLU A 116 -9.63 -9.71 -1.60
CA GLU A 116 -8.76 -9.44 -2.76
C GLU A 116 -8.46 -7.94 -2.75
N GLY A 117 -7.22 -7.57 -2.45
CA GLY A 117 -6.90 -6.21 -2.04
C GLY A 117 -7.72 -5.77 -0.83
N ASN A 118 -8.39 -4.62 -0.93
CA ASN A 118 -9.27 -4.11 0.14
C ASN A 118 -10.72 -4.61 0.03
N LYS A 119 -11.04 -5.42 -0.98
CA LYS A 119 -12.42 -5.86 -1.23
C LYS A 119 -12.71 -7.17 -0.49
N LYS A 120 -13.64 -7.13 0.47
CA LYS A 120 -14.21 -8.33 1.11
C LYS A 120 -14.99 -9.14 0.06
N LEU A 121 -14.58 -10.39 -0.14
CA LEU A 121 -15.23 -11.34 -1.05
C LEU A 121 -16.24 -12.21 -0.32
N ASP A 122 -15.84 -12.79 0.82
CA ASP A 122 -16.68 -13.67 1.64
C ASP A 122 -16.18 -13.63 3.10
N ALA A 123 -16.99 -14.13 4.04
CA ALA A 123 -16.61 -14.38 5.41
C ALA A 123 -17.32 -15.61 5.99
N LYS A 124 -16.64 -16.29 6.92
CA LYS A 124 -17.17 -17.42 7.65
C LYS A 124 -16.97 -17.22 9.15
N LEU A 125 -17.94 -17.67 9.94
CA LEU A 125 -17.93 -17.50 11.39
C LEU A 125 -17.06 -18.59 12.04
N LEU A 126 -16.13 -18.16 12.87
CA LEU A 126 -15.34 -19.00 13.74
C LEU A 126 -16.14 -19.39 14.97
N GLU A 127 -15.80 -20.55 15.54
CA GLU A 127 -16.49 -21.05 16.72
C GLU A 127 -15.64 -20.91 17.99
N LYS A 128 -16.28 -20.39 19.04
CA LYS A 128 -15.62 -20.05 20.30
C LYS A 128 -15.60 -21.26 21.21
N GLU A 129 -14.53 -21.40 21.97
CA GLU A 129 -14.49 -22.31 23.11
C GLU A 129 -15.51 -21.84 24.17
N LYS A 130 -16.40 -22.73 24.63
CA LYS A 130 -17.34 -22.43 25.72
C LYS A 130 -16.60 -22.54 27.06
N ARG A 131 -16.97 -21.73 28.05
CA ARG A 131 -16.34 -21.76 29.39
C ARG A 131 -17.24 -22.33 30.49
N ILE A 132 -16.65 -23.30 31.21
CA ILE A 132 -16.68 -23.63 32.66
C ILE A 132 -17.46 -24.86 33.14
N GLU A 133 -18.51 -25.35 32.49
CA GLU A 133 -19.17 -26.60 32.94
C GLU A 133 -18.89 -27.83 32.07
N ASN A 134 -18.69 -27.62 30.76
CA ASN A 134 -18.27 -28.66 29.82
C ASN A 134 -16.92 -28.25 29.23
N ARG A 135 -15.93 -29.15 29.23
CA ARG A 135 -14.57 -28.95 28.70
C ARG A 135 -14.58 -29.04 27.16
N GLU A 136 -15.53 -28.38 26.51
CA GLU A 136 -15.67 -28.41 25.05
C GLU A 136 -14.52 -27.61 24.42
N LYS A 137 -13.45 -28.29 23.99
CA LYS A 137 -12.36 -27.62 23.26
C LYS A 137 -12.77 -27.47 21.81
N VAL A 138 -12.74 -26.24 21.30
CA VAL A 138 -13.02 -25.95 19.90
C VAL A 138 -11.74 -25.58 19.17
N LYS A 139 -11.48 -26.24 18.05
CA LYS A 139 -10.35 -25.94 17.15
C LYS A 139 -10.88 -25.58 15.76
N ASN A 140 -10.65 -24.34 15.34
CA ASN A 140 -10.89 -23.91 13.98
C ASN A 140 -9.64 -24.27 13.15
N ARG A 141 -9.79 -25.13 12.14
CA ARG A 141 -8.72 -25.50 11.20
C ARG A 141 -9.01 -24.89 9.85
N VAL A 142 -8.09 -24.06 9.36
CA VAL A 142 -8.16 -23.43 8.04
C VAL A 142 -7.11 -24.09 7.17
N PHE A 143 -7.55 -24.95 6.25
CA PHE A 143 -6.68 -25.65 5.31
C PHE A 143 -6.64 -24.88 3.99
N ILE A 144 -5.44 -24.58 3.49
CA ILE A 144 -5.25 -23.78 2.28
C ILE A 144 -4.47 -24.61 1.27
N LYS A 145 -5.10 -24.84 0.11
CA LYS A 145 -4.49 -25.50 -1.04
C LYS A 145 -4.47 -24.56 -2.23
N VAL A 146 -3.34 -24.45 -2.91
CA VAL A 146 -3.20 -23.65 -4.13
C VAL A 146 -2.98 -24.56 -5.32
N THR A 147 -3.77 -24.41 -6.37
CA THR A 147 -3.58 -25.12 -7.64
C THR A 147 -3.23 -24.12 -8.75
N SER A 148 -2.09 -24.33 -9.37
CA SER A 148 -1.60 -23.62 -10.54
C SER A 148 -2.30 -24.15 -11.79
N GLU A 149 -3.02 -23.27 -12.46
CA GLU A 149 -3.74 -23.56 -13.70
C GLU A 149 -3.32 -22.56 -14.77
N LYS A 150 -2.42 -22.98 -15.68
CA LYS A 150 -1.85 -22.14 -16.74
C LYS A 150 -1.13 -20.90 -16.19
N SER A 151 -1.82 -19.76 -16.14
CA SER A 151 -1.32 -18.46 -15.68
C SER A 151 -2.11 -17.93 -14.48
N ALA A 152 -2.84 -18.80 -13.79
CA ALA A 152 -3.67 -18.47 -12.65
C ALA A 152 -3.40 -19.39 -11.45
N PHE A 153 -3.65 -18.88 -10.25
CA PHE A 153 -3.70 -19.66 -9.02
C PHE A 153 -5.13 -19.78 -8.56
N LYS A 154 -5.59 -21.01 -8.33
CA LYS A 154 -6.83 -21.33 -7.65
C LYS A 154 -6.53 -21.63 -6.18
N TYR A 155 -6.99 -20.74 -5.31
CA TYR A 155 -6.93 -20.91 -3.87
C TYR A 155 -8.20 -21.62 -3.40
N GLU A 156 -8.04 -22.74 -2.70
CA GLU A 156 -9.10 -23.48 -2.02
C GLU A 156 -8.83 -23.42 -0.51
N ILE A 157 -9.73 -22.77 0.23
CA ILE A 157 -9.63 -22.54 1.67
C ILE A 157 -10.77 -23.29 2.34
N LYS A 158 -10.46 -24.35 3.07
CA LYS A 158 -11.41 -25.19 3.79
C LYS A 158 -11.37 -24.89 5.27
N ILE A 159 -12.52 -24.66 5.88
CA ILE A 159 -12.66 -24.33 7.28
C ILE A 159 -13.39 -25.48 7.97
N ASN A 160 -12.66 -26.16 8.85
CA ASN A 160 -13.14 -27.28 9.63
C ASN A 160 -13.19 -26.88 11.10
N LYS A 161 -14.37 -27.01 11.70
CA LYS A 161 -14.58 -26.71 13.13
C LYS A 161 -14.73 -28.03 13.86
N ILE A 162 -13.80 -28.29 14.77
CA ILE A 162 -13.73 -29.54 15.51
C ILE A 162 -14.03 -29.23 16.97
N ARG A 163 -15.05 -29.90 17.50
CA ARG A 163 -15.40 -29.88 18.93
C ARG A 163 -14.94 -31.18 19.57
N GLU A 164 -14.13 -31.07 20.61
CA GLU A 164 -13.76 -32.17 21.50
C GLU A 164 -14.77 -32.16 22.65
N ASN A 165 -15.54 -33.24 22.78
CA ASN A 165 -16.52 -33.42 23.84
C ASN A 165 -15.83 -33.92 25.13
N ASP A 166 -16.54 -33.86 26.26
CA ASP A 166 -16.03 -34.30 27.57
C ASP A 166 -15.65 -35.79 27.62
N ASP A 167 -16.19 -36.60 26.72
CA ASP A 167 -15.92 -38.03 26.56
C ASP A 167 -14.78 -38.35 25.57
N GLU A 168 -13.97 -37.33 25.22
CA GLU A 168 -12.88 -37.41 24.23
C GLU A 168 -13.36 -37.74 22.81
N THR A 169 -14.67 -37.71 22.54
CA THR A 169 -15.19 -37.83 21.17
C THR A 169 -15.05 -36.51 20.42
N PHE A 170 -14.89 -36.62 19.10
CA PHE A 170 -14.77 -35.45 18.23
C PHE A 170 -16.02 -35.29 17.38
N THR A 171 -16.62 -34.10 17.42
CA THR A 171 -17.70 -33.72 16.52
C THR A 171 -17.16 -32.72 15.50
N THR A 172 -17.16 -33.11 14.24
CA THR A 172 -16.83 -32.22 13.13
C THR A 172 -18.11 -31.53 12.66
N LEU A 173 -18.11 -30.20 12.65
CA LEU A 173 -19.15 -29.44 11.97
C LEU A 173 -18.97 -29.53 10.44
N PRO A 174 -20.03 -29.21 9.65
CA PRO A 174 -19.93 -29.17 8.21
C PRO A 174 -18.76 -28.31 7.74
N GLU A 175 -17.98 -28.84 6.79
CA GLU A 175 -16.87 -28.12 6.18
C GLU A 175 -17.41 -26.92 5.40
N GLU A 176 -16.83 -25.75 5.64
CA GLU A 176 -17.10 -24.54 4.86
C GLU A 176 -15.94 -24.31 3.90
N VAL A 177 -16.25 -24.02 2.64
CA VAL A 177 -15.24 -23.83 1.59
C VAL A 177 -15.33 -22.42 1.04
N LEU A 178 -14.17 -21.78 0.87
CA LEU A 178 -13.97 -20.53 0.15
C LEU A 178 -13.01 -20.80 -1.00
N ASP A 179 -13.39 -20.47 -2.22
CA ASP A 179 -12.55 -20.65 -3.39
C ASP A 179 -12.40 -19.37 -4.20
N LYS A 180 -11.20 -19.14 -4.74
CA LYS A 180 -10.92 -17.97 -5.56
C LYS A 180 -9.79 -18.24 -6.55
N THR A 181 -10.03 -17.87 -7.80
CA THR A 181 -9.03 -17.90 -8.87
C THR A 181 -8.46 -16.50 -9.09
N ILE A 182 -7.13 -16.38 -9.07
CA ILE A 182 -6.36 -15.16 -9.30
C ILE A 182 -5.54 -15.32 -10.58
N SER A 183 -5.76 -14.42 -11.54
CA SER A 183 -4.99 -14.38 -12.79
C SER A 183 -3.66 -13.64 -12.57
N ASN A 184 -2.58 -14.16 -13.15
CA ASN A 184 -1.21 -13.63 -13.00
C ASN A 184 -0.78 -13.48 -11.52
N PRO A 185 -0.83 -14.58 -10.74
CA PRO A 185 -0.57 -14.55 -9.31
C PRO A 185 0.89 -14.23 -9.00
N SER A 186 1.09 -13.36 -8.01
CA SER A 186 2.37 -13.04 -7.40
C SER A 186 2.92 -14.18 -6.54
N GLY A 187 2.07 -15.09 -6.07
CA GLY A 187 2.44 -16.16 -5.14
C GLY A 187 2.59 -15.68 -3.69
N LYS A 188 1.89 -14.60 -3.33
CA LYS A 188 1.89 -14.01 -1.98
C LYS A 188 0.50 -14.06 -1.36
N LEU A 189 0.43 -14.58 -0.14
CA LEU A 189 -0.78 -14.64 0.69
C LEU A 189 -0.54 -13.89 2.00
N LEU A 190 -1.48 -13.03 2.41
CA LEU A 190 -1.41 -12.36 3.72
C LEU A 190 -2.40 -13.00 4.71
N ILE A 191 -1.93 -13.28 5.92
CA ILE A 191 -2.78 -13.63 7.07
C ILE A 191 -2.73 -12.48 8.10
N ASP A 192 -3.80 -11.69 8.18
CA ASP A 192 -3.94 -10.58 9.15
C ASP A 192 -4.89 -10.97 10.28
N VAL A 193 -4.35 -11.20 11.48
CA VAL A 193 -5.16 -11.61 12.63
C VAL A 193 -5.45 -10.44 13.56
N ASN A 194 -6.66 -9.90 13.51
CA ASN A 194 -7.07 -8.82 14.39
C ASN A 194 -7.96 -9.31 15.52
N ASN A 195 -7.52 -9.04 16.74
CA ASN A 195 -8.38 -8.99 17.94
C ASN A 195 -9.28 -10.23 18.09
N THR A 196 -8.69 -11.42 18.05
CA THR A 196 -9.42 -12.70 18.19
C THR A 196 -8.98 -13.47 19.44
N ASP A 197 -9.96 -14.01 20.17
CA ASP A 197 -9.75 -14.94 21.28
C ASP A 197 -10.08 -16.40 20.90
N TYR A 198 -10.22 -16.68 19.60
CA TYR A 198 -10.58 -17.99 19.06
C TYR A 198 -9.33 -18.81 18.74
N ASN A 199 -9.36 -20.12 18.98
CA ASN A 199 -8.26 -21.01 18.60
C ASN A 199 -8.30 -21.32 17.10
N ILE A 200 -7.28 -20.91 16.35
CA ILE A 200 -7.22 -21.06 14.89
C ILE A 200 -5.90 -21.70 14.49
N ASN A 201 -5.96 -22.72 13.64
CA ASN A 201 -4.78 -23.35 13.05
C ASN A 201 -4.87 -23.24 11.53
N PHE A 202 -4.00 -22.43 10.94
CA PHE A 202 -3.83 -22.39 9.49
C PHE A 202 -2.84 -23.48 9.09
N LEU A 203 -3.28 -24.37 8.21
CA LEU A 203 -2.45 -25.39 7.59
C LEU A 203 -2.36 -25.06 6.09
N ILE A 204 -1.18 -24.65 5.67
CA ILE A 204 -0.90 -24.33 4.27
C ILE A 204 -0.30 -25.58 3.65
N ASP A 205 -0.98 -26.16 2.66
CA ASP A 205 -0.52 -27.37 2.01
C ASP A 205 0.68 -27.03 1.12
N GLY A 206 0.44 -26.32 0.03
CA GLY A 206 1.46 -25.88 -0.92
C GLY A 206 0.83 -25.53 -2.26
N VAL A 207 1.69 -25.39 -3.29
CA VAL A 207 1.26 -25.13 -4.67
C VAL A 207 1.30 -26.43 -5.47
N TYR A 208 0.22 -26.73 -6.20
CA TYR A 208 0.07 -27.92 -7.03
C TYR A 208 -0.10 -27.58 -8.50
N ASN A 209 0.46 -28.38 -9.39
CA ASN A 209 0.10 -28.38 -10.82
C ASN A 209 -0.59 -29.70 -11.14
N GLY A 210 -1.91 -29.65 -11.31
CA GLY A 210 -2.75 -30.85 -11.35
C GLY A 210 -2.67 -31.63 -10.03
N ASN A 211 -2.15 -32.86 -10.09
CA ASN A 211 -1.98 -33.72 -8.91
C ASN A 211 -0.55 -33.71 -8.34
N GLY A 212 0.40 -33.04 -9.01
CA GLY A 212 1.79 -32.96 -8.57
C GLY A 212 2.04 -31.70 -7.75
N LEU A 213 2.86 -31.80 -6.70
CA LEU A 213 3.39 -30.63 -6.00
C LEU A 213 4.30 -29.84 -6.97
N GLU A 214 4.09 -28.55 -7.08
CA GLU A 214 4.90 -27.65 -7.89
C GLU A 214 6.02 -27.06 -7.03
N ASP A 215 7.24 -27.03 -7.57
CA ASP A 215 8.40 -26.38 -6.92
C ASP A 215 8.32 -24.85 -7.10
N ARG A 216 7.24 -24.28 -6.58
CA ARG A 216 6.96 -22.85 -6.59
C ARG A 216 6.72 -22.40 -5.16
N ILE A 217 7.49 -21.39 -4.75
CA ILE A 217 7.40 -20.84 -3.39
C ILE A 217 6.08 -20.07 -3.26
N LEU A 218 5.32 -20.39 -2.21
CA LEU A 218 4.22 -19.58 -1.73
C LEU A 218 4.70 -18.79 -0.51
N ALA A 219 4.82 -17.48 -0.65
CA ALA A 219 5.13 -16.60 0.47
C ALA A 219 3.84 -16.32 1.26
N VAL A 220 3.87 -16.65 2.55
CA VAL A 220 2.76 -16.45 3.49
C VAL A 220 3.21 -15.45 4.52
N ASP A 221 2.85 -14.20 4.26
CA ASP A 221 3.13 -13.10 5.16
C ASP A 221 2.07 -13.12 6.27
N TYR A 222 2.46 -12.91 7.51
CA TYR A 222 1.53 -12.91 8.64
C TYR A 222 1.79 -11.76 9.59
N LYS A 223 0.72 -11.24 10.20
CA LYS A 223 0.83 -10.19 11.23
C LYS A 223 -0.20 -10.32 12.32
N ASN A 224 0.08 -9.64 13.44
CA ASN A 224 -0.79 -9.56 14.61
C ASN A 224 -1.18 -10.94 15.17
N LYS A 225 -0.39 -11.99 14.91
CA LYS A 225 -0.69 -13.38 15.26
C LYS A 225 -0.59 -13.57 16.79
N PRO A 226 -1.72 -13.74 17.51
CA PRO A 226 -1.67 -14.02 18.93
C PRO A 226 -1.26 -15.49 19.19
N SER A 227 -1.03 -15.86 20.44
CA SER A 227 -0.59 -17.22 20.81
C SER A 227 -1.61 -18.33 20.52
N ASN A 228 -2.91 -17.98 20.45
CA ASN A 228 -4.01 -18.88 20.09
C ASN A 228 -4.16 -19.10 18.58
N VAL A 229 -3.30 -18.48 17.76
CA VAL A 229 -3.26 -18.72 16.31
C VAL A 229 -1.94 -19.37 15.90
N ASN A 230 -2.06 -20.52 15.25
CA ASN A 230 -0.93 -21.30 14.76
C ASN A 230 -0.90 -21.29 13.24
N LEU A 231 0.30 -21.21 12.68
CA LEU A 231 0.58 -21.34 11.25
C LEU A 231 1.50 -22.53 11.07
N ALA A 232 1.17 -23.42 10.15
CA ALA A 232 2.01 -24.55 9.80
C ALA A 232 1.93 -24.81 8.29
N SER A 233 3.04 -25.25 7.73
CA SER A 233 3.06 -25.77 6.37
C SER A 233 3.17 -27.29 6.38
N VAL A 234 2.54 -27.94 5.40
CA VAL A 234 2.72 -29.38 5.13
C VAL A 234 4.01 -29.60 4.32
N TYR A 235 4.35 -28.67 3.41
CA TYR A 235 5.47 -28.79 2.48
C TYR A 235 6.50 -27.66 2.63
N PRO A 236 7.77 -27.90 2.27
CA PRO A 236 8.86 -26.92 2.45
C PRO A 236 8.81 -25.73 1.48
N ASN A 237 7.96 -25.76 0.45
CA ASN A 237 7.78 -24.71 -0.54
C ASN A 237 6.84 -23.58 -0.07
N VAL A 238 6.54 -23.51 1.23
CA VAL A 238 5.81 -22.41 1.86
C VAL A 238 6.76 -21.66 2.78
N GLU A 239 6.94 -20.38 2.53
CA GLU A 239 7.78 -19.51 3.34
C GLU A 239 6.90 -18.63 4.23
N PHE A 240 7.13 -18.64 5.55
CA PHE A 240 6.42 -17.77 6.47
C PHE A 240 7.25 -16.54 6.78
N ILE A 241 6.67 -15.35 6.55
CA ILE A 241 7.33 -14.08 6.78
C ILE A 241 6.50 -13.29 7.80
N GLU A 242 7.11 -12.93 8.92
CA GLU A 242 6.45 -12.07 9.90
C GLU A 242 6.50 -10.61 9.46
N GLU A 243 5.33 -10.03 9.21
CA GLU A 243 5.19 -8.63 8.88
C GLU A 243 4.93 -7.83 10.16
N THR A 244 5.96 -7.14 10.64
CA THR A 244 5.82 -6.17 11.72
C THR A 244 5.25 -4.88 11.15
N ALA A 245 4.07 -4.47 11.61
CA ALA A 245 3.53 -3.16 11.28
C ALA A 245 4.50 -2.06 11.77
N THR A 246 5.25 -1.44 10.85
CA THR A 246 6.03 -0.25 11.16
C THR A 246 5.05 0.89 11.46
N ASN A 247 5.00 1.28 12.74
CA ASN A 247 4.15 2.30 13.38
C ASN A 247 2.76 1.82 13.84
N SER A 248 2.69 1.28 15.05
CA SER A 248 1.41 1.17 15.77
C SER A 248 0.99 2.56 16.24
N LEU A 249 0.00 3.15 15.57
CA LEU A 249 -0.71 4.31 16.09
C LEU A 249 -1.43 3.92 17.38
N ASP A 250 -1.19 4.69 18.43
CA ASP A 250 -1.79 4.52 19.75
C ASP A 250 -3.32 4.56 19.63
N LYS A 251 -4.06 3.66 20.31
CA LYS A 251 -5.52 3.46 20.13
C LYS A 251 -6.38 4.72 20.35
N ASN A 252 -5.80 5.77 20.92
CA ASN A 252 -6.45 7.05 21.21
C ASN A 252 -6.15 8.15 20.16
N GLN A 253 -5.40 7.86 19.10
CA GLN A 253 -5.13 8.82 18.03
C GLN A 253 -6.15 8.66 16.90
N ARG A 254 -7.00 9.67 16.71
CA ARG A 254 -7.78 9.78 15.47
C ARG A 254 -6.85 10.31 14.39
N VAL A 255 -6.49 9.43 13.48
CA VAL A 255 -5.72 9.80 12.29
C VAL A 255 -6.66 10.15 11.16
N GLU A 256 -6.44 11.31 10.55
CA GLU A 256 -7.17 11.79 9.38
C GLU A 256 -6.22 11.86 8.18
N TYR A 257 -6.61 11.24 7.06
CA TYR A 257 -5.86 11.30 5.80
C TYR A 257 -6.46 12.38 4.92
N VAL A 258 -5.60 13.28 4.46
CA VAL A 258 -6.01 14.40 3.62
C VAL A 258 -5.13 14.44 2.38
N LYS A 259 -5.78 14.32 1.23
CA LYS A 259 -5.16 14.59 -0.07
C LYS A 259 -5.11 16.10 -0.27
N ILE A 260 -3.91 16.60 -0.53
CA ILE A 260 -3.64 18.00 -0.87
C ILE A 260 -3.24 18.04 -2.35
N SER A 261 -4.02 18.74 -3.15
CA SER A 261 -3.77 18.97 -4.58
C SER A 261 -3.53 20.46 -4.84
N ILE A 262 -2.47 20.78 -5.59
CA ILE A 262 -2.13 22.15 -5.97
C ILE A 262 -2.51 22.39 -7.42
N PHE A 263 -3.30 23.42 -7.68
CA PHE A 263 -3.75 23.80 -9.01
C PHE A 263 -3.22 25.19 -9.39
N LYS A 264 -3.16 25.46 -10.69
CA LYS A 264 -3.11 26.85 -11.16
C LYS A 264 -4.52 27.42 -11.08
N ASN A 265 -4.67 28.67 -10.66
CA ASN A 265 -5.97 29.33 -10.59
C ASN A 265 -6.69 29.36 -11.96
N SER A 266 -5.92 29.30 -13.06
CA SER A 266 -6.43 29.23 -14.43
C SER A 266 -6.87 27.83 -14.89
N ASP A 267 -6.51 26.77 -14.18
CA ASP A 267 -6.82 25.37 -14.54
C ASP A 267 -7.01 24.51 -13.29
N LEU A 268 -8.27 24.32 -12.91
CA LEU A 268 -8.70 23.55 -11.74
C LEU A 268 -8.94 22.06 -12.04
N ASN A 269 -8.85 21.65 -13.31
CA ASN A 269 -9.07 20.26 -13.69
C ASN A 269 -7.78 19.45 -13.69
N ASN A 270 -6.63 20.11 -13.84
CA ASN A 270 -5.32 19.47 -13.88
C ASN A 270 -4.42 19.93 -12.72
N PRO A 271 -4.19 19.09 -11.69
CA PRO A 271 -3.31 19.43 -10.59
C PRO A 271 -1.86 19.50 -11.07
N LEU A 272 -1.12 20.50 -10.61
CA LEU A 272 0.33 20.59 -10.79
C LEU A 272 1.06 19.49 -10.01
N ASN A 273 0.54 19.16 -8.82
CA ASN A 273 1.05 18.10 -7.96
C ASN A 273 0.02 17.74 -6.89
N GLU A 274 0.09 16.51 -6.39
CA GLU A 274 -0.81 15.99 -5.37
C GLU A 274 -0.03 15.14 -4.36
N LYS A 275 -0.34 15.28 -3.07
CA LYS A 275 0.24 14.46 -2.00
C LYS A 275 -0.82 14.15 -0.95
N ILE A 276 -0.73 12.97 -0.36
CA ILE A 276 -1.56 12.57 0.78
C ILE A 276 -0.74 12.75 2.04
N TYR A 277 -1.33 13.39 3.04
CA TYR A 277 -0.73 13.61 4.35
C TYR A 277 -1.54 12.92 5.44
N GLU A 278 -0.82 12.42 6.43
CA GLU A 278 -1.37 11.84 7.64
C GLU A 278 -1.37 12.90 8.76
N PHE A 279 -2.52 13.13 9.38
CA PHE A 279 -2.66 14.04 10.50
C PHE A 279 -3.18 13.29 11.73
N SER A 280 -2.35 13.18 12.76
CA SER A 280 -2.75 12.66 14.07
C SER A 280 -3.39 13.78 14.89
N LYS A 281 -4.71 13.68 15.15
CA LYS A 281 -5.41 14.60 16.03
C LYS A 281 -5.47 14.00 17.43
N ILE A 282 -4.71 14.59 18.36
CA ILE A 282 -4.84 14.31 19.79
C ILE A 282 -6.15 14.97 20.26
N GLN A 283 -7.11 14.18 20.75
CA GLN A 283 -8.27 14.75 21.45
C GLN A 283 -7.77 15.42 22.74
N LYS A 284 -7.95 16.74 22.83
CA LYS A 284 -7.93 17.46 24.11
C LYS A 284 -9.26 17.29 24.83
#